data_AF-A0A1G9J8F4-F1
#
_entry.id   AF-A0A1G9J8F4-F1
#
_cell.length_a   1.000
_cell.length_b   1.000
_cell.length_c   1.000
_cell.angle_alpha   90.00
_cell.angle_beta   90.00
_cell.angle_gamma   90.00
#
_symmetry.space_group_name_H-M   'P 1'
#
loop_
_entity.id
_entity.type
_entity.pdbx_description
1 polymer ?
#
loop_
_entity_poly.entity_id
_entity_poly.type
_entity_poly.pdbx_seq_one_letter_code
_entity_poly.pdbx_strand_id
1 'polypeptide(L)'
;MPSILESLYHGSLFPNEDIISKDPNYRPINRQITESLEVWKQKLTAGEFEELESLLELYSQAQGMEMTAAFVCGFKAGSAMMIEILVDG
;
A
#
# COMPACT_ATOMS: atom_id res chain seq x y z
N MET A 1 -3.27 18.02 -15.69
CA MET A 1 -2.97 17.44 -14.36
C MET A 1 -2.68 18.60 -13.44
N PRO A 2 -3.33 18.70 -12.27
CA PRO A 2 -2.98 19.70 -11.27
C PRO A 2 -1.52 19.51 -10.86
N SER A 3 -0.85 20.61 -10.51
CA SER A 3 0.47 20.55 -9.92
C SER A 3 0.44 19.82 -8.58
N ILE A 4 1.57 19.30 -8.13
CA ILE A 4 1.67 18.66 -6.80
C ILE A 4 1.22 19.60 -5.66
N LEU A 5 1.44 20.92 -5.82
CA LEU A 5 1.05 21.94 -4.84
C LEU A 5 -0.46 22.16 -4.81
N GLU A 6 -1.12 22.17 -5.97
CA GLU A 6 -2.58 22.25 -6.05
C GLU A 6 -3.22 20.98 -5.48
N SER A 7 -2.67 19.80 -5.82
CA SER A 7 -3.14 18.53 -5.24
C SER A 7 -2.98 18.49 -3.73
N LEU A 8 -1.88 19.04 -3.20
CA LEU A 8 -1.68 19.18 -1.76
C LEU A 8 -2.69 20.16 -1.14
N TYR A 9 -2.86 21.34 -1.74
CA TYR A 9 -3.76 22.40 -1.24
C TYR A 9 -5.22 21.93 -1.19
N HIS A 10 -5.67 21.20 -2.20
CA HIS A 10 -7.02 20.66 -2.27
C HIS A 10 -7.19 19.31 -1.53
N GLY A 11 -6.12 18.78 -0.93
CA GLY A 11 -6.15 17.50 -0.23
C GLY A 11 -6.44 16.31 -1.16
N SER A 12 -6.08 16.40 -2.44
CA SER A 12 -6.28 15.34 -3.43
C SER A 12 -4.99 14.55 -3.73
N LEU A 13 -4.01 14.60 -2.82
CA LEU A 13 -2.75 13.87 -2.94
C LEU A 13 -2.83 12.58 -2.10
N PHE A 14 -3.19 11.46 -2.74
CA PHE A 14 -3.32 10.15 -2.08
C PHE A 14 -2.41 9.09 -2.73
N PRO A 15 -1.10 9.13 -2.48
CA PRO A 15 -0.18 8.19 -3.11
C PRO A 15 -0.57 6.73 -2.90
N ASN A 16 -1.09 6.38 -1.71
CA ASN A 16 -1.48 5.01 -1.40
C ASN A 16 -2.68 4.49 -2.21
N GLU A 17 -3.58 5.38 -2.65
CA GLU A 17 -4.77 4.98 -3.42
C GLU A 17 -4.47 4.91 -4.93
N ASP A 18 -3.56 5.75 -5.41
CA ASP A 18 -3.17 5.81 -6.83
C ASP A 18 -2.08 4.79 -7.21
N ILE A 19 -1.38 4.21 -6.23
CA ILE A 19 -0.34 3.22 -6.48
C ILE A 19 -0.98 1.84 -6.69
N ILE A 20 -1.27 1.53 -7.96
CA ILE A 20 -1.41 0.14 -8.41
C ILE A 20 -0.03 -0.35 -8.83
N SER A 21 0.48 -1.39 -8.18
CA SER A 21 1.74 -2.00 -8.57
C SER A 21 1.70 -2.41 -10.04
N LYS A 22 2.69 -1.96 -10.82
CA LYS A 22 2.88 -2.33 -12.22
C LYS A 22 3.63 -3.65 -12.37
N ASP A 23 4.02 -4.29 -11.26
CA ASP A 23 4.65 -5.59 -11.30
C ASP A 23 3.71 -6.59 -11.99
N PRO A 24 4.17 -7.32 -13.02
CA PRO A 24 3.33 -8.24 -13.76
C PRO A 24 2.75 -9.37 -12.88
N ASN A 25 3.39 -9.65 -11.73
CA ASN A 25 2.94 -10.66 -10.77
C ASN A 25 1.90 -10.14 -9.78
N TYR A 26 1.70 -8.82 -9.66
CA TYR A 26 0.75 -8.24 -8.72
C TYR A 26 -0.68 -8.74 -8.94
N ARG A 27 -1.15 -8.73 -10.20
CA ARG A 27 -2.50 -9.22 -10.52
C ARG A 27 -2.65 -10.74 -10.31
N PRO A 28 -1.73 -11.60 -10.80
CA PRO A 28 -1.75 -13.02 -10.50
C PRO A 28 -1.75 -13.35 -9.01
N ILE A 29 -0.93 -12.67 -8.20
CA ILE A 29 -0.85 -12.91 -6.76
C ILE A 29 -2.15 -12.52 -6.08
N ASN A 30 -2.69 -11.33 -6.35
CA ASN A 30 -3.98 -10.91 -5.77
C ASN A 30 -5.12 -11.87 -6.13
N ARG A 31 -5.14 -12.37 -7.37
CA ARG A 31 -6.10 -13.38 -7.78
C ARG A 31 -5.96 -14.66 -6.95
N GLN A 32 -4.73 -15.14 -6.74
CA GLN A 32 -4.48 -16.32 -5.91
C GLN A 32 -4.91 -16.11 -4.45
N ILE A 33 -4.74 -14.89 -3.91
CA ILE A 33 -5.23 -14.53 -2.58
C ILE A 33 -6.75 -14.68 -2.52
N THR A 34 -7.47 -14.06 -3.48
CA THR A 34 -8.94 -14.15 -3.54
C THR A 34 -9.43 -15.59 -3.72
N GLU A 35 -8.83 -16.35 -4.64
CA GLU A 35 -9.19 -17.75 -4.87
C GLU A 35 -8.94 -18.61 -3.60
N SER A 36 -7.86 -18.33 -2.87
CA SER A 36 -7.58 -18.98 -1.59
C SER A 36 -8.63 -18.63 -0.54
N LEU A 37 -9.02 -17.37 -0.40
CA LEU A 37 -10.05 -16.96 0.56
C LEU A 37 -11.40 -17.63 0.30
N GLU A 38 -11.81 -17.75 -0.97
CA GLU A 38 -13.03 -18.47 -1.33
C GLU A 38 -12.97 -19.95 -0.94
N VAL A 39 -11.81 -20.61 -1.09
CA VAL A 39 -11.64 -22.00 -0.63
C VAL A 39 -11.78 -22.11 0.89
N TRP A 40 -11.22 -21.16 1.65
CA TRP A 40 -11.35 -21.14 3.11
C TRP A 40 -12.79 -20.87 3.55
N LYS A 41 -13.51 -19.99 2.86
CA LYS A 41 -14.92 -19.69 3.09
C LYS A 41 -15.83 -20.91 2.97
N GLN A 42 -15.51 -21.85 2.06
CA GLN A 42 -16.26 -23.09 1.91
C GLN A 42 -15.92 -24.15 2.97
N LYS A 43 -14.75 -24.05 3.61
CA LYS A 43 -14.25 -25.04 4.59
C LYS A 43 -14.59 -24.68 6.02
N LEU A 44 -14.65 -23.39 6.32
CA LEU A 44 -14.86 -22.85 7.65
C LEU A 44 -16.35 -22.59 7.91
N THR A 45 -16.73 -22.64 9.18
CA THR A 45 -18.00 -22.06 9.62
C THR A 45 -17.96 -20.53 9.47
N ALA A 46 -19.13 -19.88 9.50
CA ALA A 46 -19.20 -18.42 9.41
C ALA A 46 -18.36 -17.72 10.49
N GLY A 47 -18.40 -18.20 11.74
CA GLY A 47 -17.63 -17.62 12.83
C GLY A 47 -16.12 -17.80 12.67
N GLU A 48 -15.65 -18.99 12.27
CA GLU A 48 -14.23 -19.23 11.99
C GLU A 48 -13.73 -18.39 10.81
N PHE A 49 -14.59 -18.17 9.80
CA PHE A 49 -14.26 -17.31 8.67
C PHE A 49 -14.18 -15.83 9.07
N GLU A 50 -15.09 -15.34 9.93
CA GLU A 50 -15.02 -13.99 10.50
C GLU A 50 -13.74 -13.76 11.32
N GLU A 51 -13.29 -14.77 12.08
CA GLU A 51 -12.01 -14.72 12.80
C GLU A 51 -10.82 -14.63 11.83
N LEU A 52 -10.85 -15.36 10.72
CA LEU A 52 -9.84 -15.29 9.67
C LEU A 52 -9.83 -13.91 8.99
N GLU A 53 -10.99 -13.36 8.66
CA GLU A 53 -11.10 -12.01 8.09
C GLU A 53 -10.55 -10.96 9.05
N SER A 54 -10.86 -11.08 10.34
CA SER A 54 -10.33 -10.20 11.39
C SER A 54 -8.79 -10.28 11.49
N LEU A 55 -8.22 -11.47 11.37
CA LEU A 55 -6.77 -11.66 11.35
C LEU A 55 -6.13 -11.00 10.12
N LEU A 56 -6.73 -11.17 8.93
CA LEU A 56 -6.24 -10.56 7.69
C LEU A 56 -6.30 -9.04 7.74
N GLU A 57 -7.34 -8.49 8.35
CA GLU A 57 -7.48 -7.06 8.60
C GLU A 57 -6.35 -6.53 9.51
N LEU A 58 -5.99 -7.25 10.58
CA LEU A 58 -4.84 -6.90 11.42
C LEU A 58 -3.52 -6.92 10.64
N TYR A 59 -3.30 -7.91 9.78
CA TYR A 59 -2.13 -7.96 8.89
C TYR A 59 -2.10 -6.76 7.92
N SER A 60 -3.25 -6.41 7.33
CA SER A 60 -3.39 -5.26 6.44
C SER A 60 -3.03 -3.95 7.16
N GLN A 61 -3.51 -3.76 8.38
CA GLN A 61 -3.18 -2.58 9.20
C GLN A 61 -1.70 -2.50 9.52
N ALA A 62 -1.09 -3.61 9.96
CA ALA A 62 0.35 -3.66 10.23
C ALA A 62 1.18 -3.35 8.98
N GLN A 63 0.83 -3.94 7.83
CA GLN A 63 1.46 -3.66 6.55
C GLN A 63 1.30 -2.19 6.14
N GLY A 64 0.14 -1.59 6.38
CA GLY A 64 -0.11 -0.16 6.14
C GLY A 64 0.81 0.75 6.96
N MET A 65 1.06 0.40 8.24
CA MET A 65 2.00 1.13 9.09
C MET A 65 3.44 1.02 8.56
N GLU A 66 3.88 -0.17 8.18
CA GLU A 66 5.21 -0.41 7.60
C GLU A 66 5.40 0.34 6.27
N MET A 67 4.40 0.28 5.38
CA MET A 67 4.44 0.95 4.08
C MET A 67 4.49 2.48 4.24
N THR A 68 3.74 3.02 5.21
CA THR A 68 3.81 4.45 5.56
C THR A 68 5.19 4.85 6.06
N ALA A 69 5.77 4.05 6.96
CA ALA A 69 7.13 4.29 7.46
C ALA A 69 8.18 4.22 6.35
N ALA A 70 8.09 3.22 5.47
CA ALA A 70 8.97 3.06 4.31
C ALA A 70 8.86 4.25 3.34
N PHE A 71 7.63 4.70 3.03
CA PHE A 71 7.39 5.87 2.20
C PHE A 71 8.03 7.14 2.78
N VAL A 72 7.79 7.43 4.06
CA VAL A 72 8.36 8.61 4.73
C VAL A 72 9.89 8.54 4.77
N CYS A 73 10.45 7.37 5.09
CA CYS A 73 11.89 7.16 5.12
C CYS A 73 12.51 7.39 3.73
N GLY A 74 11.97 6.73 2.70
CA GLY A 74 12.45 6.83 1.32
C GLY A 74 12.32 8.23 0.74
N PHE A 75 11.21 8.92 1.00
CA PHE A 75 11.01 10.30 0.54
C PHE A 75 12.01 11.26 1.17
N LYS A 76 12.27 11.16 2.48
CA LYS A 76 13.29 11.96 3.17
C LYS A 76 14.69 11.70 2.62
N ALA A 77 15.05 10.43 2.45
CA ALA A 77 16.36 10.04 1.91
C ALA A 77 16.57 10.57 0.49
N GLY A 78 15.61 10.34 -0.42
CA GLY A 78 15.67 10.85 -1.78
C GLY A 78 15.70 12.38 -1.85
N SER A 79 14.94 13.07 -1.00
CA SER A 79 14.99 14.54 -0.92
C SER A 79 16.35 15.05 -0.47
N ALA A 80 16.96 14.42 0.55
CA ALA A 80 18.29 14.78 1.02
C ALA A 80 19.35 14.60 -0.07
N MET A 81 19.30 13.48 -0.80
CA MET A 81 20.20 13.23 -1.94
C MET A 81 20.05 14.30 -3.03
N MET A 82 18.82 14.69 -3.37
CA MET A 82 18.58 15.73 -4.37
C MET A 82 19.12 17.09 -3.92
N ILE A 83 18.94 17.45 -2.64
CA ILE A 83 19.49 18.69 -2.09
C ILE A 83 21.02 18.69 -2.16
N GLU A 84 21.67 17.59 -1.77
CA GLU A 84 23.13 17.45 -1.84
C GLU A 84 23.64 17.68 -3.26
N ILE A 85 23.06 17.00 -4.26
CA ILE A 85 23.44 17.15 -5.67
C ILE A 85 23.23 18.59 -6.18
N LEU A 86 22.15 19.26 -5.77
CA LEU A 86 21.80 20.59 -6.26
C LEU A 86 22.59 21.71 -5.57
N VAL A 87 23.05 21.51 -4.34
CA VAL A 87 23.81 22.50 -3.57
C VAL A 87 25.31 22.43 -3.88
N ASP A 88 25.83 21.24 -4.18
CA ASP A 88 27.24 21.03 -4.55
C ASP A 88 27.49 21.07 -6.08
N GLY A 89 26.47 21.39 -6.88
CA GLY A 89 26.50 21.52 -8.34
C GLY A 89 26.69 22.94 -8.88
#